data_AF-A0A3N9VNJ0-F1
#
_entry.id   AF-A0A3N9VNJ0-F1
#
_cell.length_a   1.000
_cell.length_b   1.000
_cell.length_c   1.000
_cell.angle_alpha   90.00
_cell.angle_beta   90.00
_cell.angle_gamma   90.00
#
_symmetry.space_group_name_H-M   'P 1'
#
loop_
_entity.id
_entity.type
_entity.pdbx_description
1 polymer ?
#
loop_
_entity_poly.entity_id
_entity_poly.type
_entity_poly.pdbx_seq_one_letter_code
_entity_poly.pdbx_strand_id
1 'polypeptide(L)'
;MSTEKLINMNFELVINRLKQALNLKKDSDIADLLGFTKTTFSQRKKRGALPVDKIKLICNENSLSEDWIFNGTGEMYVSEPIHLPYGDLPQLSESQLEAARILGMLSVEDQAKMIDSMKKEIIERLTGKKTAE
;
A
#
# COMPACT_ATOMS: atom_id res chain seq x y z
N MET A 1 26.32 14.38 -25.29
CA MET A 1 25.50 14.38 -24.07
C MET A 1 25.57 13.00 -23.43
N SER A 2 26.46 12.89 -22.45
CA SER A 2 26.32 12.10 -21.22
C SER A 2 26.05 10.60 -21.32
N THR A 3 27.07 9.84 -21.74
CA THR A 3 27.23 8.40 -21.47
C THR A 3 27.73 8.14 -20.05
N GLU A 4 27.14 8.80 -19.04
CA GLU A 4 27.67 8.76 -17.66
C GLU A 4 26.56 8.69 -16.60
N LYS A 5 25.40 8.09 -16.92
CA LYS A 5 24.57 7.50 -15.87
C LYS A 5 25.23 6.17 -15.48
N LEU A 6 26.35 6.25 -14.74
CA LEU A 6 26.97 5.08 -14.11
C LEU A 6 25.99 4.55 -13.06
N ILE A 7 25.12 3.67 -13.53
CA ILE A 7 24.14 2.93 -12.73
C ILE A 7 24.93 1.97 -11.84
N ASN A 8 25.33 2.45 -10.67
CA ASN A 8 25.82 1.57 -9.61
C ASN A 8 24.59 0.97 -8.92
N MET A 9 23.98 -0.05 -9.54
CA MET A 9 22.96 -0.90 -8.90
C MET A 9 23.60 -1.68 -7.75
N ASN A 10 23.79 -1.00 -6.61
CA ASN A 10 24.35 -1.61 -5.43
C ASN A 10 23.26 -2.46 -4.77
N PHE A 11 23.52 -3.77 -4.66
CA PHE A 11 22.63 -4.73 -4.01
C PHE A 11 22.16 -4.23 -2.64
N GLU A 12 23.08 -3.69 -1.83
CA GLU A 12 22.76 -3.19 -0.50
C GLU A 12 21.79 -2.01 -0.52
N LEU A 13 21.95 -1.09 -1.47
CA LEU A 13 21.07 0.09 -1.57
C LEU A 13 19.65 -0.33 -1.94
N VAL A 14 19.51 -1.21 -2.93
CA VAL A 14 18.21 -1.72 -3.36
C VAL A 14 17.50 -2.47 -2.23
N ILE A 15 18.21 -3.36 -1.53
CA ILE A 15 17.64 -4.11 -0.41
C ILE A 15 17.31 -3.20 0.77
N ASN A 16 18.12 -2.18 1.06
CA ASN A 16 17.81 -1.21 2.12
C ASN A 16 16.56 -0.36 1.79
N ARG A 17 16.39 0.04 0.53
CA ARG A 17 15.17 0.75 0.10
C ARG A 17 13.93 -0.14 0.16
N LEU A 18 14.04 -1.41 -0.22
CA LEU A 18 12.95 -2.38 -0.02
C LEU A 18 12.61 -2.56 1.46
N LYS A 19 13.61 -2.68 2.33
CA LYS A 19 13.41 -2.74 3.77
C LYS A 19 12.69 -1.49 4.30
N GLN A 20 13.11 -0.31 3.85
CA GLN A 20 12.49 0.95 4.24
C GLN A 20 11.03 1.03 3.77
N ALA A 21 10.75 0.73 2.50
CA ALA A 21 9.40 0.80 1.94
C ALA A 21 8.42 -0.19 2.57
N LEU A 22 8.90 -1.39 2.89
CA LEU A 22 8.07 -2.47 3.45
C LEU A 22 8.11 -2.51 4.99
N ASN A 23 8.77 -1.54 5.63
CA ASN A 23 8.98 -1.48 7.08
C ASN A 23 9.61 -2.77 7.67
N LEU A 24 10.51 -3.39 6.92
CA LEU A 24 11.26 -4.59 7.31
C LEU A 24 12.64 -4.21 7.84
N LYS A 25 13.18 -5.00 8.77
CA LYS A 25 14.48 -4.71 9.39
C LYS A 25 15.58 -5.68 8.97
N LYS A 26 15.23 -6.94 8.68
CA LYS A 26 16.24 -7.99 8.47
C LYS A 26 16.31 -8.38 7.00
N ASP A 27 17.52 -8.68 6.55
CA ASP A 27 17.77 -9.26 5.23
C ASP A 27 17.06 -10.62 5.06
N SER A 28 16.82 -11.36 6.17
CA SER A 28 16.03 -12.59 6.13
C SER A 28 14.60 -12.35 5.70
N ASP A 29 13.96 -11.27 6.17
CA ASP A 29 12.56 -10.97 5.84
C ASP A 29 12.42 -10.68 4.34
N ILE A 30 13.42 -10.02 3.74
CA ILE A 30 13.50 -9.79 2.29
C ILE A 30 13.79 -11.09 1.53
N ALA A 31 14.65 -11.97 2.07
CA ALA A 31 14.92 -13.26 1.46
C ALA A 31 13.66 -14.12 1.38
N ASP A 32 12.90 -14.20 2.48
CA ASP A 32 11.62 -14.91 2.55
C ASP A 32 10.59 -14.30 1.58
N LEU A 33 10.47 -12.97 1.53
CA LEU A 33 9.57 -12.27 0.60
C LEU A 33 9.91 -12.54 -0.88
N LEU A 34 11.20 -12.65 -1.21
CA LEU A 34 11.66 -13.00 -2.56
C LEU A 34 11.55 -14.51 -2.86
N GLY A 35 11.15 -15.33 -1.88
CA GLY A 35 11.07 -16.78 -2.00
C GLY A 35 12.44 -17.46 -2.06
N PHE A 36 13.41 -16.96 -1.30
CA PHE A 36 14.77 -17.51 -1.22
C PHE A 36 15.12 -17.98 0.18
N THR A 37 15.91 -19.06 0.24
CA THR A 37 16.58 -19.42 1.49
C THR A 37 17.64 -18.36 1.86
N LYS A 38 17.95 -18.24 3.15
CA LYS A 38 19.02 -17.36 3.66
C LYS A 38 20.36 -17.62 2.95
N THR A 39 20.69 -18.88 2.68
CA THR A 39 21.91 -19.30 1.99
C THR A 39 21.92 -18.85 0.53
N THR A 40 20.80 -19.00 -0.19
CA THR A 40 20.67 -18.54 -1.58
C THR A 40 20.77 -17.01 -1.66
N PHE A 41 20.10 -16.30 -0.75
CA PHE A 41 20.13 -14.84 -0.70
C PHE A 41 21.55 -14.31 -0.41
N SER A 42 22.24 -14.89 0.58
CA SER A 42 23.63 -14.51 0.91
C SER A 42 24.59 -14.70 -0.27
N GLN A 43 24.45 -15.81 -1.02
CA GLN A 43 25.27 -16.04 -2.21
C GLN A 43 24.99 -15.02 -3.33
N ARG A 44 23.72 -14.66 -3.54
CA ARG A 44 23.36 -13.61 -4.52
C ARG A 44 23.91 -12.25 -4.13
N LYS A 45 23.79 -11.87 -2.86
CA LYS A 45 24.34 -10.63 -2.29
C LYS A 45 25.84 -10.52 -2.55
N LYS A 46 26.61 -11.59 -2.26
CA LYS A 46 28.06 -11.65 -2.55
C LYS A 46 28.39 -11.48 -4.03
N ARG A 47 27.53 -11.97 -4.92
CA ARG A 47 27.70 -11.88 -6.38
C ARG A 47 27.14 -10.58 -6.97
N GLY A 48 26.48 -9.73 -6.18
CA GLY A 48 25.75 -8.56 -6.69
C GLY A 48 24.58 -8.92 -7.62
N ALA A 49 24.09 -10.16 -7.56
CA ALA A 49 23.06 -10.65 -8.48
C ALA A 49 21.66 -10.30 -7.99
N LEU A 50 21.18 -9.11 -8.34
CA LEU A 50 19.85 -8.64 -7.96
C LEU A 50 18.74 -9.44 -8.67
N PRO A 51 17.72 -9.92 -7.93
CA PRO A 51 16.57 -10.61 -8.51
C PRO A 51 15.55 -9.59 -9.05
N VAL A 52 15.90 -8.88 -10.12
CA VAL A 52 15.14 -7.74 -10.66
C VAL A 52 13.67 -8.06 -10.87
N ASP A 53 13.33 -9.18 -11.53
CA ASP A 53 11.94 -9.54 -11.83
C ASP A 53 11.08 -9.71 -10.58
N LYS A 54 11.64 -10.33 -9.53
CA LYS A 54 10.95 -10.52 -8.25
C LYS A 54 10.78 -9.21 -7.50
N ILE A 55 11.78 -8.33 -7.57
CA ILE A 55 11.71 -6.99 -6.97
C ILE A 55 10.61 -6.17 -7.65
N LYS A 56 10.55 -6.20 -8.99
CA LYS A 56 9.49 -5.50 -9.75
C LYS A 56 8.10 -6.00 -9.39
N LEU A 57 7.93 -7.32 -9.20
CA LEU A 57 6.66 -7.89 -8.77
C LEU A 57 6.25 -7.34 -7.40
N ILE A 58 7.16 -7.30 -6.44
CA ILE A 58 6.93 -6.69 -5.12
C ILE A 58 6.57 -5.21 -5.25
N CYS A 59 7.27 -4.46 -6.12
CA CYS A 59 6.96 -3.05 -6.35
C CYS A 59 5.53 -2.87 -6.87
N ASN A 60 5.12 -3.69 -7.83
CA ASN A 60 3.79 -3.64 -8.41
C ASN A 60 2.70 -3.98 -7.37
N GLU A 61 2.93 -4.98 -6.51
CA GLU A 61 1.96 -5.38 -5.47
C GLU A 61 1.82 -4.35 -4.33
N ASN A 62 2.86 -3.54 -4.08
CA ASN A 62 2.89 -2.59 -2.96
C ASN A 62 2.86 -1.12 -3.43
N SER A 63 2.54 -0.87 -4.70
CA SER A 63 2.55 0.47 -5.32
C SER A 63 3.86 1.25 -5.09
N LEU A 64 5.00 0.55 -5.12
CA LEU A 64 6.32 1.15 -4.95
C LEU A 64 6.89 1.62 -6.29
N SER A 65 7.64 2.71 -6.25
CA SER A 65 8.37 3.23 -7.40
C SER A 65 9.61 2.39 -7.69
N GLU A 66 9.65 1.78 -8.87
CA GLU A 66 10.86 1.12 -9.37
C GLU A 66 12.05 2.08 -9.45
N ASP A 67 11.82 3.33 -9.87
CA ASP A 67 12.88 4.34 -9.98
C ASP A 67 13.46 4.69 -8.61
N TRP A 68 12.62 4.78 -7.59
CA TRP A 68 13.08 4.98 -6.23
C TRP A 68 13.83 3.75 -5.69
N ILE A 69 13.30 2.54 -5.90
CA ILE A 69 13.93 1.30 -5.42
C ILE A 69 15.31 1.09 -6.07
N PHE A 70 15.41 1.17 -7.39
CA PHE A 70 16.66 0.86 -8.11
C PHE A 70 17.62 2.05 -8.13
N ASN A 71 17.12 3.26 -8.35
CA ASN A 71 17.95 4.44 -8.60
C ASN A 71 17.98 5.41 -7.41
N GLY A 72 16.99 5.37 -6.52
CA GLY A 72 16.87 6.30 -5.39
C GLY A 72 16.35 7.67 -5.81
N THR A 73 15.69 7.74 -6.95
CA THR A 73 15.16 8.97 -7.53
C THR A 73 13.64 8.96 -7.52
N GLY A 74 13.04 10.14 -7.40
CA GLY A 74 11.59 10.30 -7.31
C GLY A 74 10.99 9.92 -5.95
N GLU A 75 9.67 9.73 -5.95
CA GLU A 75 8.89 9.35 -4.77
C GLU A 75 8.94 7.86 -4.49
N MET A 76 8.78 7.47 -3.22
CA MET A 76 8.81 6.07 -2.79
C MET A 76 7.63 5.26 -3.36
N TYR A 77 6.46 5.90 -3.51
CA TYR A 77 5.23 5.27 -3.98
C TYR A 77 4.78 5.90 -5.31
N VAL A 78 4.27 5.10 -6.25
CA VAL A 78 3.82 5.56 -7.59
C VAL A 78 2.43 6.20 -7.57
N SER A 79 1.70 5.95 -6.49
CA SER A 79 0.45 6.60 -6.09
C SER A 79 0.52 6.66 -4.57
N GLU A 80 -0.13 7.62 -3.92
CA GLU A 80 -0.33 7.51 -2.47
C GLU A 80 -0.83 6.07 -2.21
N PRO A 81 -0.11 5.24 -1.43
CA PRO A 81 -0.70 4.00 -0.96
C PRO A 81 -2.01 4.46 -0.35
N ILE A 82 -3.13 3.80 -0.65
CA ILE A 82 -4.37 4.12 0.05
C ILE A 82 -4.12 3.73 1.49
N HIS A 83 -3.53 4.65 2.25
CA HIS A 83 -3.38 4.60 3.68
C HIS A 83 -4.76 4.97 4.20
N LEU A 84 -5.66 4.01 4.01
CA LEU A 84 -6.87 3.92 4.78
C LEU A 84 -6.38 3.95 6.26
N PRO A 85 -6.62 5.02 7.05
CA PRO A 85 -6.19 5.08 8.47
C PRO A 85 -6.80 3.95 9.33
N TYR A 86 -7.76 3.26 8.75
CA TYR A 86 -8.29 1.91 8.89
C TYR A 86 -7.30 0.73 9.08
N GLY A 87 -6.09 0.94 9.62
CA GLY A 87 -5.26 -0.17 10.13
C GLY A 87 -5.91 -0.93 11.29
N ASP A 88 -7.00 -0.37 11.81
CA ASP A 88 -7.94 -0.95 12.77
C ASP A 88 -9.38 -0.83 12.22
N LEU A 89 -9.61 -1.29 10.99
CA LEU A 89 -11.00 -1.44 10.52
C LEU A 89 -11.72 -2.35 11.50
N PRO A 90 -12.81 -1.90 12.15
CA PRO A 90 -13.62 -2.83 12.90
C PRO A 90 -14.01 -3.94 11.94
N GLN A 91 -13.67 -5.18 12.30
CA GLN A 91 -14.12 -6.36 11.58
C GLN A 91 -15.63 -6.21 11.44
N LEU A 92 -16.10 -5.96 10.21
CA LEU A 92 -17.51 -5.69 9.97
C LEU A 92 -18.27 -6.92 10.45
N SER A 93 -19.17 -6.73 11.42
CA SER A 93 -20.07 -7.81 11.82
C SER A 93 -20.88 -8.25 10.61
N GLU A 94 -21.38 -9.48 10.61
CA GLU A 94 -22.17 -10.00 9.48
C GLU A 94 -23.33 -9.08 9.10
N SER A 95 -23.95 -8.43 10.09
CA SER A 95 -24.99 -7.43 9.88
C SER A 95 -24.51 -6.18 9.10
N GLN A 96 -23.27 -5.74 9.32
CA GLN A 96 -22.68 -4.60 8.61
C GLN A 96 -22.32 -4.99 7.17
N LEU A 97 -21.86 -6.23 6.97
CA LEU A 97 -21.57 -6.76 5.62
C LEU A 97 -22.85 -6.95 4.79
N GLU A 98 -23.92 -7.44 5.42
CA GLU A 98 -25.24 -7.55 4.79
C GLU A 98 -25.78 -6.18 4.39
N ALA A 99 -25.67 -5.18 5.27
CA ALA A 99 -26.06 -3.81 4.97
C ALA A 99 -25.26 -3.22 3.80
N ALA A 100 -23.95 -3.46 3.74
CA ALA A 100 -23.11 -3.02 2.62
C ALA A 100 -23.52 -3.67 1.29
N ARG A 101 -23.88 -4.96 1.29
CA ARG A 101 -24.40 -5.65 0.10
C ARG A 101 -25.71 -5.04 -0.38
N ILE A 102 -26.66 -4.83 0.54
CA ILE A 102 -27.97 -4.24 0.22
C ILE A 102 -27.79 -2.83 -0.33
N LEU A 103 -26.95 -2.01 0.31
CA LEU A 103 -26.61 -0.68 -0.18
C LEU A 103 -26.01 -0.74 -1.58
N GLY A 104 -25.08 -1.65 -1.84
CA GLY A 104 -24.46 -1.88 -3.15
C GLY A 104 -25.43 -2.29 -4.26
N MET A 105 -26.64 -2.76 -3.91
CA MET A 105 -27.70 -3.09 -4.87
C MET A 105 -28.58 -1.87 -5.21
N LEU A 106 -28.42 -0.74 -4.52
CA LEU A 106 -29.13 0.51 -4.81
C LEU A 106 -28.40 1.33 -5.87
N SER A 107 -29.14 2.18 -6.59
CA SER A 107 -28.55 3.19 -7.48
C SER A 107 -27.69 4.16 -6.68
N VAL A 108 -26.63 4.68 -7.29
CA VAL A 108 -25.74 5.69 -6.71
C VAL A 108 -26.53 6.91 -6.22
N GLU A 109 -27.61 7.28 -6.93
CA GLU A 109 -28.48 8.38 -6.54
C GLU A 109 -29.25 8.11 -5.24
N ASP A 110 -29.73 6.89 -5.04
CA ASP A 110 -30.46 6.50 -3.84
C ASP A 110 -29.52 6.26 -2.65
N GLN A 111 -28.32 5.73 -2.91
CA GLN A 111 -27.24 5.68 -1.92
C GLN A 111 -26.89 7.08 -1.41
N ALA A 112 -26.77 8.06 -2.32
CA ALA A 112 -26.44 9.44 -1.96
C ALA A 112 -27.53 10.09 -1.08
N LYS A 113 -28.81 9.92 -1.43
CA LYS A 113 -29.94 10.41 -0.62
C LYS A 113 -29.99 9.77 0.77
N MET A 114 -29.70 8.46 0.85
CA MET A 114 -29.66 7.74 2.12
C MET A 114 -28.51 8.24 3.00
N ILE A 115 -27.31 8.42 2.44
CA ILE A 115 -26.14 8.97 3.16
C ILE A 115 -26.42 10.39 3.65
N ASP A 116 -27.04 11.24 2.84
CA ASP A 116 -27.40 12.60 3.24
C ASP A 116 -28.38 12.62 4.42
N SER A 117 -29.42 11.78 4.34
CA SER A 117 -30.40 11.61 5.41
C SER A 117 -29.76 11.11 6.71
N MET A 118 -28.87 10.11 6.62
CA MET A 118 -28.13 9.59 7.77
C MET A 118 -27.21 10.64 8.40
N LYS A 119 -26.49 11.42 7.57
CA LYS A 119 -25.64 12.52 8.05
C LYS A 119 -26.46 13.55 8.81
N LYS A 120 -27.64 13.92 8.28
CA LYS A 120 -28.56 14.87 8.92
C LYS A 120 -29.00 14.35 10.30
N GLU A 121 -29.46 13.10 10.38
CA GLU A 121 -29.91 12.51 11.66
C GLU A 121 -28.79 12.44 12.71
N ILE A 122 -27.57 12.06 12.29
CA ILE A 122 -26.41 12.01 13.20
C ILE A 122 -26.07 13.40 13.71
N ILE A 123 -26.06 14.42 12.85
CA ILE A 123 -25.80 15.81 13.25
C ILE A 123 -26.88 16.31 14.21
N GLU A 124 -28.16 16.03 13.95
CA GLU A 124 -29.27 16.42 14.84
C GLU A 124 -29.14 15.77 16.22
N ARG A 125 -28.76 14.48 16.27
CA ARG A 125 -28.52 13.77 17.53
C ARG A 125 -27.32 14.29 18.31
N LEU A 126 -26.24 14.67 17.61
CA LEU A 126 -25.02 15.16 18.25
C LEU A 126 -25.11 16.64 18.67
N THR A 127 -25.88 17.45 17.96
CA THR A 127 -25.97 18.90 18.20
C THR A 127 -27.22 19.33 18.98
N GLY A 128 -28.22 18.44 19.12
CA GLY A 128 -29.46 18.70 19.85
C GLY A 128 -30.36 19.78 19.22
N LYS A 129 -29.98 20.33 18.07
CA LYS A 129 -30.78 21.30 17.31
C LYS A 129 -31.47 20.56 16.17
N LYS A 130 -32.80 20.51 16.23
CA LYS A 130 -33.63 20.04 15.10
C LYS A 130 -33.42 21.02 13.95
N THR A 131 -32.86 20.58 12.84
CA THR A 131 -32.71 21.44 11.65
C THR A 131 -34.10 21.63 11.07
N ALA A 132 -34.67 22.83 11.30
CA ALA A 132 -35.95 23.23 10.74
C ALA A 132 -35.92 23.06 9.21
N GLU A 133 -37.00 22.47 8.73
CA GLU A 133 -37.33 22.17 7.33
C GLU A 133 -37.25 23.41 6.41
#